data_AF-A0A914WU62-F1
#
_entry.id   AF-A0A914WU62-F1
#
_cell.length_a   1.000
_cell.length_b   1.000
_cell.length_c   1.000
_cell.angle_alpha   90.00
_cell.angle_beta   90.00
_cell.angle_gamma   90.00
#
_symmetry.space_group_name_H-M   'P 1'
#
loop_
_entity.id
_entity.type
_entity.pdbx_description
1 polymer ?
#
loop_
_entity_poly.entity_id
_entity_poly.type
_entity_poly.pdbx_seq_one_letter_code
_entity_poly.pdbx_strand_id
1 'polypeptide(L)'
;MYSLLLRSFIFFPALFVMSTLTDEVINDCYAAPNDYGELCVGNGPAVPHPGGLTIGYSIDVVDKVETMVCCKARGWDGEKVIWVELLCDGKSLKGVVPWANSKDQKAIQCKGTPLGAHVKWS
;
A
#
# COMPACT_ATOMS: atom_id res chain seq x y z
N MET A 1 12.20 68.12 -12.04
CA MET A 1 12.20 67.89 -13.50
C MET A 1 12.30 66.39 -13.75
N TYR A 2 11.37 65.87 -14.54
CA TYR A 2 11.15 64.45 -14.83
C TYR A 2 12.28 63.86 -15.69
N SER A 3 12.54 62.55 -15.54
CA SER A 3 12.58 61.53 -16.62
C SER A 3 13.42 60.31 -16.15
N LEU A 4 12.84 59.19 -15.72
CA LEU A 4 12.24 58.06 -16.47
C LEU A 4 13.26 57.01 -16.96
N LEU A 5 12.90 55.73 -16.74
CA LEU A 5 13.40 54.47 -17.33
C LEU A 5 14.65 53.87 -16.64
N LEU A 6 14.83 52.56 -16.41
CA LEU A 6 14.23 51.35 -16.97
C LEU A 6 14.72 50.11 -16.18
N ARG A 7 13.99 48.98 -16.32
CA ARG A 7 14.38 47.55 -16.09
C ARG A 7 14.11 46.99 -14.69
N SER A 8 13.05 46.20 -14.52
CA SER A 8 12.97 44.76 -14.86
C SER A 8 14.10 43.95 -14.23
N PHE A 9 13.81 43.13 -13.22
CA PHE A 9 13.58 41.69 -13.38
C PHE A 9 13.25 41.05 -12.02
N ILE A 10 12.21 40.22 -12.06
CA ILE A 10 11.66 39.38 -11.00
C ILE A 10 12.68 38.33 -10.60
N PHE A 11 12.89 38.10 -9.29
CA PHE A 11 13.32 36.79 -8.79
C PHE A 11 12.72 36.58 -7.39
N PHE A 12 11.48 36.09 -7.38
CA PHE A 12 10.95 35.34 -6.24
C PHE A 12 11.67 33.99 -6.23
N PRO A 13 12.40 33.60 -5.17
CA PRO A 13 12.72 32.21 -4.98
C PRO A 13 11.41 31.51 -4.59
N ALA A 14 10.76 30.92 -5.59
CA ALA A 14 9.76 29.88 -5.36
C ALA A 14 10.48 28.76 -4.60
N LEU A 15 10.26 28.70 -3.28
CA LEU A 15 10.58 27.54 -2.46
C LEU A 15 9.82 26.36 -3.07
N PHE A 16 10.56 25.56 -3.84
CA PHE A 16 10.17 24.26 -4.34
C PHE A 16 9.78 23.42 -3.11
N VAL A 17 8.48 23.32 -2.87
CA VAL A 17 7.91 22.26 -2.03
C VAL A 17 8.17 20.97 -2.80
N MET A 18 9.30 20.33 -2.48
CA MET A 18 9.61 18.98 -2.93
C MET A 18 8.69 18.03 -2.13
N SER A 19 7.41 18.02 -2.50
CA SER A 19 6.52 16.92 -2.16
C SER A 19 7.04 15.71 -2.91
N THR A 20 7.90 14.92 -2.27
CA THR A 20 8.13 13.54 -2.69
C THR A 20 6.79 12.84 -2.50
N LEU A 21 5.96 12.88 -3.54
CA LEU A 21 4.94 11.88 -3.79
C LEU A 21 5.69 10.55 -3.88
N THR A 22 5.93 9.91 -2.74
CA THR A 22 6.02 8.45 -2.76
C THR A 22 4.62 8.01 -3.15
N ASP A 23 4.43 7.72 -4.43
CA ASP A 23 3.27 7.00 -4.94
C ASP A 23 3.14 5.72 -4.10
N GLU A 24 2.33 5.77 -3.04
CA GLU A 24 1.78 4.54 -2.48
C GLU A 24 0.93 3.97 -3.59
N VAL A 25 1.47 2.97 -4.29
CA VAL A 25 0.76 2.29 -5.37
C VAL A 25 -0.44 1.60 -4.73
N ILE A 26 -1.60 2.24 -4.81
CA ILE A 26 -2.87 1.67 -4.34
C ILE A 26 -3.28 0.62 -5.37
N ASN A 27 -3.27 -0.63 -4.95
CA ASN A 27 -3.73 -1.77 -5.73
C ASN A 27 -5.16 -2.10 -5.30
N ASP A 28 -6.00 -2.54 -6.23
CA ASP A 28 -7.36 -3.00 -5.95
C ASP A 28 -7.50 -4.49 -6.24
N CYS A 29 -8.38 -5.15 -5.48
CA CYS A 29 -8.68 -6.55 -5.71
C CYS A 29 -10.04 -6.96 -5.14
N TYR A 30 -10.49 -8.14 -5.58
CA TYR A 30 -11.74 -8.73 -5.12
C TYR A 30 -11.47 -9.88 -4.15
N ALA A 31 -12.01 -9.76 -2.93
CA ALA A 31 -12.02 -10.83 -1.94
C ALA A 31 -13.24 -11.73 -2.20
N ALA A 32 -12.99 -12.98 -2.61
CA ALA A 32 -14.05 -13.90 -2.99
C ALA A 32 -14.94 -14.32 -1.79
N PRO A 33 -16.22 -14.69 -2.03
CA PRO A 33 -17.12 -15.19 -0.99
C PRO A 33 -16.60 -16.48 -0.35
N ASN A 34 -16.36 -16.47 0.96
CA ASN A 34 -16.04 -17.64 1.79
C ASN A 34 -14.76 -18.43 1.45
N ASP A 35 -13.98 -18.01 0.46
CA ASP A 35 -12.70 -18.62 0.10
C ASP A 35 -11.66 -17.56 -0.26
N TYR A 36 -10.38 -17.88 -0.07
CA TYR A 36 -9.29 -17.01 -0.46
C TYR A 36 -9.22 -16.96 -1.98
N GLY A 37 -9.60 -15.81 -2.54
CA GLY A 37 -9.69 -15.58 -3.98
C GLY A 37 -8.33 -15.47 -4.68
N GLU A 38 -8.29 -14.78 -5.80
CA GLU A 38 -7.06 -14.62 -6.58
C GLU A 38 -5.96 -13.87 -5.82
N LEU A 39 -4.72 -14.15 -6.22
CA LEU A 39 -3.54 -13.47 -5.69
C LEU A 39 -3.51 -12.03 -6.19
N CYS A 40 -3.47 -11.08 -5.27
CA CYS A 40 -3.45 -9.66 -5.58
C CYS A 40 -2.00 -9.20 -5.44
N VAL A 41 -1.35 -8.87 -6.55
CA VAL A 41 0.06 -8.46 -6.58
C VAL A 41 0.19 -6.95 -6.69
N GLY A 42 1.25 -6.43 -6.10
CA GLY A 42 1.52 -5.00 -6.07
C GLY A 42 3.02 -4.72 -5.94
N ASN A 43 3.37 -3.47 -6.17
CA ASN A 43 4.75 -3.00 -6.04
C ASN A 43 4.86 -2.05 -4.85
N GLY A 44 5.99 -2.11 -4.15
CA GLY A 44 6.35 -1.09 -3.17
C GLY A 44 7.61 -1.49 -2.41
N PRO A 45 8.29 -0.51 -1.79
CA PRO A 45 9.55 -0.77 -1.13
C PRO A 45 9.34 -1.55 0.18
N ALA A 46 10.28 -2.46 0.47
CA ALA A 46 10.45 -2.97 1.82
C ALA A 46 11.12 -1.92 2.71
N VAL A 47 10.72 -1.87 3.98
CA VAL A 47 11.21 -0.88 4.95
C VAL A 47 12.14 -1.60 5.94
N PRO A 48 13.28 -0.99 6.32
CA PRO A 48 14.13 -1.54 7.37
C PRO A 48 13.43 -1.57 8.73
N HIS A 49 13.53 -2.69 9.46
CA HIS A 49 13.01 -2.86 10.82
C HIS A 49 14.07 -3.55 11.71
N PRO A 50 14.08 -3.37 13.04
CA PRO A 50 14.96 -4.13 13.91
C PRO A 50 14.72 -5.64 13.73
N GLY A 51 15.72 -6.36 13.20
CA GLY A 51 15.63 -7.79 12.89
C GLY A 51 15.49 -8.15 11.41
N GLY A 52 15.39 -7.18 10.48
CA GLY A 52 15.39 -7.47 9.05
C GLY A 52 14.68 -6.42 8.19
N LEU A 53 14.33 -6.79 6.96
CA LEU A 53 13.41 -6.00 6.15
C LEU A 53 11.98 -6.43 6.46
N THR A 54 11.04 -5.50 6.39
CA THR A 54 9.61 -5.80 6.52
C THR A 54 8.80 -5.08 5.46
N ILE A 55 7.59 -5.58 5.23
CA ILE A 55 6.60 -4.87 4.42
C ILE A 55 5.36 -4.64 5.27
N GLY A 56 4.99 -3.36 5.38
CA GLY A 56 3.68 -2.97 5.88
C GLY A 56 2.63 -3.09 4.78
N TYR A 57 1.48 -3.64 5.14
CA TYR A 57 0.28 -3.71 4.32
C TYR A 57 -0.81 -2.90 5.02
N SER A 58 -1.50 -2.06 4.25
CA SER A 58 -2.78 -1.45 4.65
C SER A 58 -3.82 -1.87 3.63
N ILE A 59 -4.97 -2.37 4.09
CA ILE A 59 -6.06 -2.85 3.24
C ILE A 59 -7.35 -2.18 3.70
N ASP A 60 -8.07 -1.55 2.78
CA ASP A 60 -9.33 -0.88 3.01
C ASP A 60 -10.46 -1.61 2.28
N VAL A 61 -11.57 -1.87 2.99
CA VAL A 61 -12.75 -2.54 2.44
C VAL A 61 -13.71 -1.47 1.88
N VAL A 62 -13.86 -1.45 0.55
CA VAL A 62 -14.54 -0.38 -0.20
C VAL A 62 -16.04 -0.66 -0.30
N ASP A 63 -16.42 -1.83 -0.81
CA ASP A 63 -17.82 -2.18 -1.07
C ASP A 63 -18.28 -3.22 -0.05
N LYS A 64 -19.01 -2.74 0.96
CA LYS A 64 -19.37 -3.50 2.16
C LYS A 64 -20.88 -3.51 2.36
N VAL A 65 -21.52 -4.62 2.01
CA VAL A 65 -22.79 -5.00 2.64
C VAL A 65 -22.49 -6.20 3.51
N GLU A 66 -22.34 -5.94 4.81
CA GLU A 66 -22.26 -6.94 5.90
C GLU A 66 -21.19 -8.04 5.72
N THR A 67 -20.11 -7.73 5.02
CA THR A 67 -19.03 -8.68 4.74
C THR A 67 -17.79 -8.39 5.57
N MET A 68 -17.31 -9.41 6.28
CA MET A 68 -16.02 -9.43 6.95
C MET A 68 -14.95 -9.89 5.97
N VAL A 69 -13.85 -9.13 5.86
CA VAL A 69 -12.72 -9.52 5.02
C VAL A 69 -11.60 -10.07 5.89
N CYS A 70 -11.07 -11.24 5.53
CA CYS A 70 -9.83 -11.78 6.09
C CYS A 70 -8.78 -11.80 4.98
N CYS A 71 -7.60 -11.29 5.27
CA CYS A 71 -6.50 -11.27 4.30
C CYS A 71 -5.28 -11.97 4.87
N LYS A 72 -4.43 -12.49 3.99
CA LYS A 72 -3.07 -12.92 4.32
C LYS A 72 -2.11 -12.27 3.36
N ALA A 73 -0.95 -11.87 3.86
CA ALA A 73 0.11 -11.27 3.07
C ALA A 73 1.23 -12.26 2.84
N ARG A 74 1.82 -12.18 1.64
CA ARG A 74 3.07 -12.86 1.35
C ARG A 74 4.17 -12.22 2.18
N GLY A 75 5.01 -13.04 2.78
CA GLY A 75 6.22 -12.65 3.48
C GLY A 75 7.36 -13.63 3.19
N TRP A 76 8.50 -13.39 3.81
CA TRP A 76 9.68 -14.23 3.69
C TRP A 76 10.27 -14.56 5.06
N ASP A 77 10.62 -15.84 5.23
CA ASP A 77 11.45 -16.32 6.32
C ASP A 77 12.74 -16.91 5.73
N GLY A 78 13.81 -16.10 5.72
CA GLY A 78 15.01 -16.38 4.93
C GLY A 78 14.68 -16.49 3.43
N GLU A 79 14.95 -17.64 2.82
CA GLU A 79 14.67 -17.91 1.40
C GLU A 79 13.29 -18.57 1.17
N LYS A 80 12.48 -18.76 2.23
CA LYS A 80 11.17 -19.41 2.11
C LYS A 80 10.07 -18.37 2.06
N VAL A 81 9.18 -18.52 1.08
CA VAL A 81 7.92 -17.76 1.02
C VAL A 81 6.99 -18.28 2.11
N ILE A 82 6.48 -17.36 2.93
CA ILE A 82 5.46 -17.65 3.94
C ILE A 82 4.21 -16.81 3.67
N TRP A 83 3.08 -17.31 4.16
CA TRP A 83 1.80 -16.59 4.17
C TRP A 83 1.45 -16.24 5.60
N VAL A 84 1.42 -14.94 5.89
CA VAL A 84 1.13 -14.42 7.22
C VAL A 84 -0.32 -13.93 7.21
N GLU A 85 -1.16 -14.53 8.06
CA GLU A 85 -2.53 -14.06 8.25
C GLU A 85 -2.51 -12.63 8.79
N LEU A 86 -3.23 -11.76 8.11
CA LEU A 86 -3.62 -10.45 8.61
C LEU A 86 -4.94 -10.64 9.38
N LEU A 87 -5.31 -9.64 10.18
CA LEU A 87 -6.57 -9.68 10.92
C LEU A 87 -7.77 -9.79 9.95
N CYS A 88 -8.96 -10.07 10.51
CA CYS A 88 -10.22 -9.99 9.79
C CYS A 88 -11.03 -8.77 10.24
N ASP A 89 -11.51 -7.95 9.31
CA ASP A 89 -12.26 -6.73 9.60
C ASP A 89 -13.19 -6.40 8.40
N GLY A 90 -14.31 -5.73 8.67
CA GLY A 90 -15.22 -5.18 7.65
C GLY A 90 -14.89 -3.73 7.26
N LYS A 91 -13.85 -3.12 7.84
CA LYS A 91 -13.44 -1.74 7.55
C LYS A 91 -12.04 -1.63 6.96
N SER A 92 -11.01 -1.95 7.74
CA SER A 92 -9.61 -1.79 7.34
C SER A 92 -8.71 -2.75 8.10
N LEU A 93 -7.68 -3.26 7.43
CA LEU A 93 -6.72 -4.20 7.98
C LEU A 93 -5.32 -3.63 7.82
N LYS A 94 -4.49 -3.80 8.85
CA LYS A 94 -3.07 -3.45 8.79
C LYS A 94 -2.25 -4.60 9.34
N GLY A 95 -1.08 -4.81 8.74
CA GLY A 95 -0.12 -5.76 9.28
C GLY A 95 1.25 -5.55 8.68
N VAL A 96 2.24 -6.14 9.33
CA VAL A 96 3.63 -6.08 8.91
C VAL A 96 4.14 -7.51 8.83
N VAL A 97 4.79 -7.84 7.73
CA VAL A 97 5.34 -9.18 7.50
C VAL A 97 6.85 -9.10 7.29
N PRO A 98 7.60 -10.14 7.70
CA PRO A 98 9.03 -10.21 7.44
C PRO A 98 9.28 -10.31 5.93
N TRP A 99 10.40 -9.72 5.51
CA TRP A 99 10.81 -9.64 4.12
C TRP A 99 12.30 -9.92 4.01
N ALA A 100 12.70 -10.63 2.97
CA ALA A 100 14.09 -11.02 2.78
C ALA A 100 14.65 -10.55 1.43
N ASN A 101 13.80 -10.36 0.42
CA ASN A 101 14.23 -10.06 -0.94
C ASN A 101 13.50 -8.83 -1.52
N SER A 102 14.21 -7.72 -1.70
CA SER A 102 13.65 -6.48 -2.25
C SER A 102 13.18 -6.57 -3.71
N LYS A 103 13.44 -7.67 -4.41
CA LYS A 103 13.04 -7.88 -5.81
C LYS A 103 11.70 -8.61 -5.98
N ASP A 104 11.18 -9.24 -4.93
CA ASP A 104 9.90 -9.93 -5.01
C ASP A 104 8.72 -8.95 -4.91
N GLN A 105 7.64 -9.28 -5.60
CA GLN A 105 6.43 -8.46 -5.58
C GLN A 105 5.67 -8.65 -4.26
N LYS A 106 5.10 -7.55 -3.75
CA LYS A 106 4.13 -7.61 -2.66
C LYS A 106 2.92 -8.41 -3.14
N ALA A 107 2.33 -9.20 -2.26
CA ALA A 107 1.11 -9.89 -2.60
C ALA A 107 0.23 -10.10 -1.36
N ILE A 108 -1.07 -9.98 -1.58
CA ILE A 108 -2.08 -10.38 -0.60
C ILE A 108 -3.06 -11.37 -1.22
N GLN A 109 -3.74 -12.11 -0.37
CA GLN A 109 -4.87 -12.95 -0.74
C GLN A 109 -5.98 -12.71 0.28
N CYS A 110 -7.17 -12.35 -0.17
CA CYS A 110 -8.29 -11.99 0.70
C CYS A 110 -9.51 -12.85 0.42
N LYS A 111 -10.31 -13.06 1.46
CA LYS A 111 -11.65 -13.65 1.40
C LYS A 111 -12.64 -12.72 2.08
N GLY A 112 -13.83 -12.58 1.50
CA GLY A 112 -14.95 -11.85 2.11
C GLY A 112 -16.03 -12.85 2.54
N THR A 113 -16.44 -12.84 3.79
CA THR A 113 -17.55 -13.66 4.28
C THR A 113 -18.69 -12.77 4.76
N PRO A 114 -19.94 -12.97 4.29
CA PRO A 114 -20.41 -14.06 3.43
C PRO A 114 -20.46 -13.74 1.92
N LEU A 115 -20.42 -12.46 1.50
CA LEU A 115 -20.78 -12.04 0.14
C LEU A 115 -19.61 -11.64 -0.76
N GLY A 116 -18.37 -11.70 -0.27
CA GLY A 116 -17.22 -11.12 -0.95
C GLY A 116 -17.18 -9.59 -0.82
N ALA A 117 -16.03 -9.00 -1.11
CA ALA A 117 -15.86 -7.55 -1.02
C ALA A 117 -14.74 -7.04 -1.91
N HIS A 118 -14.88 -5.81 -2.41
CA HIS A 118 -13.75 -5.11 -3.02
C HIS A 118 -12.86 -4.51 -1.94
N VAL A 119 -11.56 -4.70 -2.10
CA VAL A 119 -10.55 -4.12 -1.22
C VAL A 119 -9.51 -3.34 -2.01
N LYS A 120 -8.99 -2.30 -1.38
CA LYS A 120 -7.85 -1.52 -1.85
C LYS A 120 -6.70 -1.71 -0.89
N TRP A 121 -5.46 -1.75 -1.37
CA TRP A 121 -4.32 -1.99 -0.50
C TRP A 121 -3.02 -1.39 -1.02
N SER A 122 -2.06 -1.20 -0.09
CA SER A 122 -0.75 -0.57 -0.32
C SER A 122 0.36 -1.24 0.51
#